data_AF-A0AAV0K0K1-F1
#
_entry.id   AF-A0AAV0K0K1-F1
#
_cell.length_a   1.000
_cell.length_b   1.000
_cell.length_c   1.000
_cell.angle_alpha   90.00
_cell.angle_beta   90.00
_cell.angle_gamma   90.00
#
_symmetry.space_group_name_H-M   'P 1'
#
loop_
_entity.id
_entity.type
_entity.pdbx_description
1 polymer ?
#
loop_
_entity_poly.entity_id
_entity_poly.type
_entity_poly.pdbx_seq_one_letter_code
_entity_poly.pdbx_strand_id
1 'polypeptide(L)'
;MYESRYPEVDMAVMIQVKNIADMGAYVSLLEYNNIEGMILFSELSRRRIRSVSSLIKVGRIEPVMVLRVDKEKGYIDLSKRRVSEEDIQTCEERYNKSKLVHSIMRHVAETLGIDLEVML
;
A
#
# COMPACT_ATOMS: atom_id res chain seq x y z
N MET A 1 11.06 -3.53 -2.83
CA MET A 1 10.89 -3.17 -1.40
C MET A 1 11.76 -1.95 -1.16
N TYR A 2 11.30 -1.02 -0.33
CA TYR A 2 12.06 0.19 0.02
C TYR A 2 13.04 -0.08 1.17
N GLU A 3 14.18 0.61 1.19
CA GLU A 3 15.12 0.60 2.33
C GLU A 3 14.46 1.12 3.62
N SER A 4 13.58 2.11 3.50
CA SER A 4 12.82 2.65 4.63
C SER A 4 11.73 1.69 5.07
N ARG A 5 11.77 1.28 6.33
CA ARG A 5 10.74 0.41 6.94
C ARG A 5 9.34 1.01 6.89
N TYR A 6 9.19 2.33 6.96
CA TYR A 6 7.89 3.00 6.95
C TYR A 6 7.82 4.05 5.83
N PRO A 7 6.63 4.28 5.23
CA PRO A 7 6.46 5.35 4.26
C PRO A 7 6.50 6.73 4.92
N GLU A 8 6.66 7.76 4.10
CA GLU A 8 6.54 9.16 4.53
C GLU A 8 5.08 9.63 4.51
N VAL A 9 4.75 10.63 5.32
CA VAL A 9 3.43 11.28 5.31
C VAL A 9 3.25 12.04 3.99
N ASP A 10 2.00 12.12 3.51
CA ASP A 10 1.60 12.69 2.22
C ASP A 10 2.15 11.94 0.98
N MET A 11 2.77 10.79 1.18
CA MET A 11 3.20 9.91 0.09
C MET A 11 2.06 9.01 -0.37
N ALA A 12 1.87 8.87 -1.69
CA ALA A 12 1.01 7.84 -2.26
C ALA A 12 1.72 6.49 -2.29
N VAL A 13 1.03 5.42 -1.87
CA VAL A 13 1.53 4.05 -1.79
C VAL A 13 0.50 3.05 -2.30
N MET A 14 0.97 1.94 -2.88
CA MET A 14 0.13 0.83 -3.32
C MET A 14 -0.22 -0.09 -2.15
N ILE A 15 -1.52 -0.26 -1.93
CA ILE A 15 -2.03 -1.16 -0.90
C ILE A 15 -2.85 -2.29 -1.50
N GLN A 16 -2.95 -3.40 -0.77
CA GLN A 16 -3.93 -4.45 -1.01
C GLN A 16 -4.90 -4.52 0.15
N VAL A 17 -6.21 -4.50 -0.13
CA VAL A 17 -7.24 -4.64 0.90
C VAL A 17 -7.24 -6.08 1.44
N LYS A 18 -7.07 -6.23 2.76
CA LYS A 18 -7.09 -7.53 3.44
C LYS A 18 -8.45 -7.84 4.05
N ASN A 19 -9.02 -6.87 4.75
CA ASN A 19 -10.29 -7.05 5.45
C ASN A 19 -11.06 -5.73 5.54
N ILE A 20 -12.38 -5.82 5.66
CA ILE A 20 -13.27 -4.67 5.90
C ILE A 20 -13.95 -4.88 7.24
N ALA A 21 -13.86 -3.89 8.12
CA ALA A 21 -14.45 -3.86 9.45
C ALA A 21 -15.46 -2.71 9.57
N ASP A 22 -16.15 -2.58 10.71
CA ASP A 22 -17.19 -1.56 10.92
C ASP A 22 -16.70 -0.11 10.90
N MET A 23 -15.42 0.14 11.17
CA MET A 23 -14.85 1.50 11.17
C MET A 23 -14.07 1.85 9.90
N GLY A 24 -13.69 0.86 9.09
CA GLY A 24 -12.74 1.06 8.00
C GLY A 24 -12.31 -0.24 7.33
N ALA A 25 -11.26 -0.15 6.53
CA ALA A 25 -10.65 -1.30 5.88
C ALA A 25 -9.19 -1.47 6.30
N TYR A 26 -8.82 -2.69 6.66
CA TYR A 26 -7.44 -3.09 6.89
C TYR A 26 -6.80 -3.46 5.56
N VAL A 27 -5.61 -2.91 5.34
CA VAL A 27 -4.88 -3.05 4.09
C VAL A 27 -3.41 -3.36 4.37
N SER A 28 -2.71 -3.93 3.40
CA SER A 28 -1.27 -4.16 3.46
C SER A 28 -0.57 -3.30 2.43
N LEU A 29 0.52 -2.63 2.84
CA LEU A 29 1.37 -1.84 1.95
C LEU A 29 2.33 -2.77 1.19
N LEU A 30 2.08 -2.97 -0.10
CA LEU A 30 2.85 -3.93 -0.92
C LEU A 30 4.32 -3.52 -1.09
N GLU A 31 4.58 -2.21 -1.03
CA GLU A 31 5.89 -1.60 -1.19
C GLU A 31 6.77 -1.69 0.08
N TYR A 32 6.14 -1.88 1.24
CA TYR A 32 6.77 -1.77 2.57
C TYR A 32 6.56 -3.06 3.37
N ASN A 33 7.06 -4.19 2.86
CA ASN A 33 7.03 -5.50 3.52
C ASN A 33 5.65 -5.93 4.03
N ASN A 34 4.57 -5.56 3.32
CA ASN A 34 3.19 -5.86 3.70
C ASN A 34 2.79 -5.33 5.08
N ILE A 35 3.42 -4.24 5.54
CA ILE A 35 3.00 -3.56 6.78
C ILE A 35 1.51 -3.25 6.73
N GLU A 36 0.85 -3.44 7.87
CA GLU A 36 -0.56 -3.21 8.01
C GLU A 36 -0.88 -1.72 8.12
N GLY A 37 -1.95 -1.31 7.44
CA GLY A 37 -2.51 0.02 7.51
C GLY A 37 -4.03 -0.03 7.58
N MET A 38 -4.63 1.11 7.92
CA MET A 38 -6.08 1.25 8.01
C MET A 38 -6.57 2.45 7.23
N ILE A 39 -7.66 2.27 6.49
CA ILE A 39 -8.39 3.35 5.82
C ILE A 39 -9.74 3.50 6.54
N LEU A 40 -9.95 4.64 7.20
CA LEU A 40 -11.24 4.97 7.80
C LEU A 40 -12.31 5.21 6.72
N PHE A 41 -13.57 4.91 7.01
CA PHE A 41 -14.67 5.18 6.06
C PHE A 41 -14.79 6.66 5.68
N SER A 42 -14.50 7.58 6.61
CA SER A 42 -14.43 9.02 6.35
C SER A 42 -13.35 9.39 5.33
N GLU A 43 -12.34 8.55 5.16
CA GLU A 43 -11.22 8.72 4.22
C GLU A 43 -11.39 7.93 2.91
N LEU A 44 -12.44 7.12 2.77
CA LEU A 44 -12.76 6.40 1.52
C LEU A 44 -13.41 7.29 0.45
N SER A 45 -14.28 8.21 0.85
CA SER A 45 -15.00 9.08 -0.08
C SER A 45 -15.35 10.42 0.55
N ARG A 46 -15.45 11.46 -0.28
CA ARG A 46 -15.97 12.78 0.12
C ARG A 46 -17.50 12.84 0.14
N ARG A 47 -18.19 11.87 -0.48
CA ARG A 47 -19.66 11.84 -0.63
C ARG A 47 -20.28 10.79 0.28
N ARG A 48 -21.58 10.95 0.59
CA ARG A 48 -22.35 9.96 1.37
C ARG A 48 -22.36 8.62 0.64
N ILE A 49 -21.86 7.60 1.32
CA ILE A 49 -21.66 6.26 0.76
C ILE A 49 -22.97 5.48 0.88
N ARG A 50 -23.50 4.93 -0.23
CA ARG A 50 -24.66 4.01 -0.20
C ARG A 50 -24.26 2.58 0.16
N SER A 51 -23.08 2.15 -0.28
CA SER A 51 -22.55 0.81 0.00
C SER A 51 -21.02 0.86 0.04
N VAL A 52 -20.43 0.33 1.11
CA VAL A 52 -18.96 0.30 1.28
C VAL A 52 -18.31 -0.63 0.26
N SER A 53 -18.96 -1.76 -0.03
CA SER A 53 -18.46 -2.80 -0.94
C SER A 53 -18.25 -2.34 -2.38
N SER A 54 -18.84 -1.21 -2.80
CA SER A 54 -18.60 -0.63 -4.13
C SER A 54 -17.35 0.26 -4.18
N LEU A 55 -16.93 0.80 -3.04
CA LEU A 55 -15.76 1.68 -2.94
C LEU A 55 -14.48 0.92 -2.65
N ILE A 56 -14.59 -0.17 -1.89
CA ILE A 56 -13.46 -0.98 -1.46
C ILE A 56 -13.84 -2.45 -1.45
N LYS A 57 -12.94 -3.29 -1.97
CA LYS A 57 -13.15 -4.74 -2.08
C LYS A 57 -11.90 -5.46 -1.63
N VAL A 58 -12.08 -6.50 -0.82
CA VAL A 58 -10.99 -7.38 -0.38
C VAL A 58 -10.24 -7.95 -1.59
N GLY A 59 -8.91 -7.97 -1.50
CA GLY A 59 -7.99 -8.42 -2.54
C GLY A 59 -7.65 -7.37 -3.60
N ARG A 60 -8.37 -6.25 -3.67
CA ARG A 60 -8.10 -5.19 -4.65
C ARG A 60 -6.82 -4.44 -4.29
N ILE A 61 -6.03 -4.11 -5.31
CA ILE A 61 -4.86 -3.25 -5.20
C ILE A 61 -5.24 -1.85 -5.68
N GLU A 62 -5.01 -0.84 -4.84
CA GLU A 62 -5.30 0.56 -5.17
C GLU A 62 -4.25 1.49 -4.53
N PRO A 63 -3.95 2.64 -5.15
CA PRO A 63 -3.11 3.68 -4.56
C PRO A 63 -3.88 4.46 -3.50
N VAL A 64 -3.21 4.75 -2.38
CA VAL A 64 -3.74 5.57 -1.28
C VAL A 64 -2.66 6.47 -0.73
N MET A 65 -3.05 7.58 -0.11
CA MET A 65 -2.13 8.53 0.51
C MET A 65 -1.94 8.23 1.99
N VAL A 66 -0.70 8.32 2.46
CA VAL A 66 -0.34 8.18 3.88
C VAL A 66 -0.69 9.45 4.64
N LEU A 67 -1.55 9.35 5.65
CA LEU A 67 -1.92 10.48 6.51
C LEU A 67 -1.03 10.58 7.74
N ARG A 68 -0.73 9.43 8.33
CA ARG A 68 -0.01 9.35 9.60
C ARG A 68 0.69 8.01 9.70
N VAL A 69 1.88 8.04 10.29
CA VAL A 69 2.68 6.87 10.61
C VAL A 69 2.99 6.88 12.09
N ASP A 70 2.52 5.87 12.81
CA ASP A 70 2.88 5.61 14.20
C ASP A 70 3.95 4.51 14.22
N LYS A 71 5.21 4.92 14.34
CA LYS A 71 6.37 4.01 14.31
C LYS A 71 6.49 3.15 15.57
N GLU A 72 5.91 3.60 16.69
CA GLU A 72 5.97 2.88 17.97
C GLU A 72 4.97 1.71 17.97
N LYS A 73 3.76 1.95 17.47
CA LYS A 73 2.71 0.93 17.43
C LYS A 73 2.66 0.17 16.11
N GLY A 74 3.35 0.67 15.08
CA GLY A 74 3.36 0.09 13.73
C GLY A 74 2.07 0.32 12.94
N TYR A 75 1.24 1.29 13.33
CA TYR A 75 0.00 1.62 12.63
C TYR A 75 0.20 2.74 11.61
N ILE A 76 -0.46 2.61 10.46
CA ILE A 76 -0.46 3.61 9.39
C ILE A 76 -1.89 3.97 9.04
N ASP A 77 -2.23 5.25 9.17
CA ASP A 77 -3.51 5.79 8.72
C ASP A 77 -3.39 6.22 7.26
N LEU A 78 -4.35 5.79 6.45
CA LEU A 78 -4.33 5.94 5.00
C LEU A 78 -5.62 6.60 4.51
N SER A 79 -5.52 7.24 3.34
CA SER A 79 -6.65 7.92 2.71
C SER A 79 -6.74 7.68 1.21
N LYS A 80 -7.93 7.26 0.77
CA LYS A 80 -8.25 7.16 -0.65
C LYS A 80 -8.73 8.50 -1.23
N ARG A 81 -9.31 9.38 -0.42
CA ARG A 81 -9.90 10.65 -0.88
C ARG A 81 -8.92 11.81 -1.09
N ARG A 82 -7.69 11.66 -0.59
CA ARG A 82 -6.64 12.70 -0.66
C ARG A 82 -5.61 12.45 -1.77
N VAL A 83 -5.64 11.27 -2.38
CA VAL A 83 -4.75 10.97 -3.50
C VAL A 83 -5.21 11.76 -4.74
N SER A 84 -4.30 12.50 -5.37
CA SER A 84 -4.54 13.22 -6.62
C SER A 84 -4.25 12.32 -7.82
N GLU A 85 -4.73 12.69 -9.01
CA GLU A 85 -4.41 11.92 -10.23
C GLU A 85 -2.90 11.89 -10.52
N GLU A 86 -2.19 12.99 -10.26
CA GLU A 86 -0.73 13.07 -10.38
C GLU A 86 -0.01 12.14 -9.38
N ASP A 87 -0.51 12.06 -8.15
CA ASP A 87 0.01 11.14 -7.13
C ASP A 87 -0.20 9.68 -7.52
N ILE A 88 -1.37 9.36 -8.09
CA ILE A 88 -1.68 8.01 -8.60
C ILE A 88 -0.68 7.64 -9.68
N GLN A 89 -0.48 8.50 -10.68
CA GLN A 89 0.41 8.22 -11.80
C GLN A 89 1.85 8.01 -11.32
N THR A 90 2.33 8.90 -10.44
CA THR A 90 3.68 8.80 -9.86
C THR A 90 3.83 7.52 -9.03
N CYS A 91 2.80 7.16 -8.25
CA CYS A 91 2.78 5.94 -7.46
C CYS A 91 2.79 4.69 -8.34
N GLU A 92 2.00 4.66 -9.42
CA GLU A 92 1.95 3.52 -10.35
C GLU A 92 3.27 3.33 -11.08
N GLU A 93 3.90 4.39 -11.57
CA GLU A 93 5.21 4.33 -12.21
C GLU A 93 6.27 3.77 -11.26
N ARG A 94 6.29 4.27 -10.02
CA ARG A 94 7.22 3.86 -8.98
C ARG A 94 7.01 2.42 -8.55
N TYR A 95 5.75 2.00 -8.42
CA TYR A 95 5.37 0.63 -8.10
C TYR A 95 5.77 -0.35 -9.22
N ASN A 96 5.55 0.01 -10.49
CA ASN A 96 5.93 -0.81 -11.63
C ASN A 96 7.44 -1.01 -11.73
N LYS A 97 8.23 0.05 -11.52
CA LYS A 97 9.71 -0.03 -11.45
C LYS A 97 10.14 -0.99 -10.33
N SER A 98 9.56 -0.83 -9.14
CA SER A 98 9.89 -1.68 -7.98
C SER A 98 9.51 -3.15 -8.18
N LYS A 99 8.36 -3.41 -8.81
CA LYS A 99 7.91 -4.76 -9.14
C LYS A 99 8.82 -5.44 -10.16
N LEU A 100 9.30 -4.68 -11.16
CA LEU A 100 10.24 -5.18 -12.15
C LEU A 100 11.58 -5.55 -11.50
N VAL A 101 12.13 -4.67 -10.65
CA VAL A 101 13.35 -4.97 -9.89
C VAL A 101 13.18 -6.22 -9.03
N HIS A 102 12.05 -6.34 -8.32
CA HIS A 102 11.77 -7.52 -7.51
C HIS A 102 11.66 -8.80 -8.35
N SER A 103 11.07 -8.73 -9.54
CA SER A 103 10.99 -9.88 -10.46
C SER A 103 12.36 -10.30 -10.96
N ILE A 104 13.25 -9.35 -11.27
CA ILE A 104 14.63 -9.65 -11.68
C ILE A 104 15.40 -10.28 -10.52
N MET A 105 15.34 -9.68 -9.34
CA MET A 105 15.99 -10.22 -8.14
C MET A 105 15.52 -11.64 -7.84
N ARG A 106 14.22 -11.91 -7.93
CA ARG A 106 13.67 -13.25 -7.75
C ARG A 106 14.25 -14.25 -8.74
N HIS A 107 14.30 -13.89 -10.03
CA HIS A 107 14.86 -14.76 -11.05
C HIS A 107 16.37 -15.03 -10.84
N VAL A 108 17.13 -14.01 -10.43
CA VAL A 108 18.56 -14.13 -10.13
C VAL A 108 18.78 -15.01 -8.89
N ALA A 109 17.99 -14.82 -7.83
CA ALA A 109 18.03 -15.63 -6.62
C ALA A 109 17.73 -17.12 -6.93
N GLU A 110 16.70 -17.40 -7.72
CA GLU A 110 16.37 -18.75 -8.19
C GLU A 110 17.50 -19.36 -9.03
N THR A 111 18.13 -18.57 -9.89
CA THR A 111 19.25 -19.03 -10.75
C THR A 111 20.51 -19.35 -9.94
N LEU A 112 20.79 -18.56 -8.90
CA LEU A 112 21.98 -18.71 -8.06
C LEU A 112 21.75 -19.65 -6.86
N GLY A 113 20.52 -20.11 -6.62
CA GLY A 113 20.16 -20.92 -5.45
C GLY A 113 20.33 -20.17 -4.13
N ILE A 114 20.22 -18.84 -4.16
CA ILE A 114 20.36 -17.96 -3.00
C ILE A 114 18.96 -17.62 -2.50
N ASP A 115 18.78 -17.57 -1.18
CA ASP A 115 17.52 -17.11 -0.60
C ASP A 115 17.32 -15.61 -0.88
N LEU A 116 16.15 -15.25 -1.38
CA LEU A 116 15.84 -13.87 -1.78
C LEU A 116 15.95 -12.90 -0.59
N GLU A 117 15.70 -13.36 0.64
CA GLU A 117 15.84 -12.55 1.85
C GLU A 117 17.30 -12.16 2.14
N VAL A 118 18.29 -12.85 1.56
CA VAL A 118 19.72 -12.55 1.74
C VAL A 118 20.20 -11.46 0.77
N MET A 119 19.40 -11.15 -0.27
CA MET A 119 19.73 -10.16 -1.30
C MET A 119 19.08 -8.79 -1.10
N LEU A 120 18.13 -8.68 -0.15
CA LEU A 120 17.38 -7.47 0.20
C LEU A 120 17.92 -6.88 1.50
#